data_AF-L7WBZ2-F1
#
_entry.id   AF-L7WBZ2-F1
#
_cell.length_a   1.000
_cell.length_b   1.000
_cell.length_c   1.000
_cell.angle_alpha   90.00
_cell.angle_beta   90.00
_cell.angle_gamma   90.00
#
_symmetry.space_group_name_H-M   'P 1'
#
loop_
_entity.id
_entity.type
_entity.pdbx_description
1 polymer ?
#
loop_
_entity_poly.entity_id
_entity_poly.type
_entity_poly.pdbx_seq_one_letter_code
_entity_poly.pdbx_strand_id
1 'polypeptide(L)'
;MKKIILIVGLVLSLCNGVAQNQDPTLDVALNNVNQSAVSSGIIYERTMQLANLYNFNREEGFNVANYKYFKQALLEMHNASNKNLFVNLDQLDGQLEQEAQNIVPIGILNTDFSSVLTPSYFFNNIYFTKP
;
A
#
# COMPACT_ATOMS: atom_id res chain seq x y z
N MET A 1 -15.38 42.42 9.00
CA MET A 1 -14.74 42.55 7.67
C MET A 1 -13.40 41.82 7.59
N LYS A 2 -12.45 42.03 8.52
CA LYS A 2 -11.12 41.37 8.49
C LYS A 2 -11.15 39.83 8.61
N LYS A 3 -12.11 39.27 9.36
CA LYS A 3 -12.24 37.81 9.56
C LYS A 3 -12.76 37.04 8.33
N ILE A 4 -13.52 37.70 7.45
CA ILE A 4 -14.10 37.07 6.25
C ILE A 4 -13.03 36.94 5.15
N ILE A 5 -12.15 37.94 5.03
CA ILE A 5 -11.03 37.94 4.06
C ILE A 5 -10.05 36.79 4.34
N LEU A 6 -9.81 36.47 5.62
CA LEU A 6 -8.93 35.37 6.03
C LEU A 6 -9.46 33.98 5.63
N ILE A 7 -10.77 33.77 5.69
CA ILE A 7 -11.40 32.48 5.33
C ILE A 7 -11.38 32.27 3.82
N VAL A 8 -11.67 33.33 3.03
CA VAL A 8 -11.65 33.26 1.57
C VAL A 8 -10.22 33.00 1.05
N GLY A 9 -9.19 33.57 1.69
CA GLY A 9 -7.79 33.30 1.35
C GLY A 9 -7.36 31.85 1.63
N LEU A 10 -7.81 31.26 2.74
CA LEU A 10 -7.54 29.86 3.08
C LEU A 10 -8.22 28.89 2.10
N VAL A 11 -9.47 29.20 1.69
CA VAL A 11 -10.23 28.39 0.73
C VAL A 11 -9.65 28.48 -0.68
N LEU A 12 -9.21 29.67 -1.12
CA LEU A 12 -8.56 29.85 -2.42
C LEU A 12 -7.17 29.19 -2.49
N SER A 13 -6.46 29.08 -1.35
CA SER A 13 -5.18 28.36 -1.28
C SER A 13 -5.33 26.84 -1.42
N LEU A 14 -6.53 26.29 -1.22
CA LEU A 14 -6.84 24.87 -1.46
C LEU A 14 -7.24 24.60 -2.92
N CYS A 15 -7.58 25.63 -3.69
CA CYS A 15 -8.07 25.51 -5.07
C CYS A 15 -6.96 25.60 -6.13
N ASN A 16 -5.73 25.95 -5.76
CA ASN A 16 -4.57 25.86 -6.66
C ASN A 16 -4.00 24.43 -6.66
N GLY A 17 -4.86 23.47 -6.99
CA GLY A 17 -4.39 22.21 -7.54
C GLY A 17 -3.87 22.50 -8.93
N VAL A 18 -2.60 22.89 -9.02
CA VAL A 18 -1.87 22.83 -10.28
C VAL A 18 -2.13 21.45 -10.88
N ALA A 19 -2.66 21.42 -12.11
CA ALA A 19 -2.55 20.24 -12.94
C ALA A 19 -1.04 19.99 -13.13
N GLN A 20 -0.42 19.30 -12.19
CA GLN A 20 0.89 18.71 -12.42
C GLN A 20 0.67 17.83 -13.65
N ASN A 21 1.41 18.11 -14.73
CA ASN A 21 1.65 17.12 -15.76
C ASN A 21 1.89 15.81 -15.02
N GLN A 22 0.98 14.84 -15.18
CA GLN A 22 1.13 13.56 -14.50
C GLN A 22 2.52 13.08 -14.83
N ASP A 23 3.38 13.00 -13.82
CA ASP A 23 4.65 12.32 -14.00
C ASP A 23 4.33 10.95 -14.59
N PRO A 24 5.09 10.51 -15.62
CA PRO A 24 4.85 9.21 -16.22
C PRO A 24 4.75 8.18 -15.10
N THR A 25 3.71 7.33 -15.14
CA THR A 25 3.56 6.28 -14.13
C THR A 25 4.84 5.46 -14.06
N LEU A 26 5.14 4.86 -12.90
CA LEU A 26 6.34 4.04 -12.77
C LEU A 26 6.44 2.98 -13.89
N ASP A 27 5.32 2.41 -14.31
CA ASP A 27 5.28 1.46 -15.43
C ASP A 27 5.64 2.09 -16.79
N VAL A 28 5.27 3.36 -17.04
CA VAL A 28 5.73 4.11 -18.23
C VAL A 28 7.24 4.32 -18.17
N ALA A 29 7.78 4.68 -17.01
CA ALA A 29 9.22 4.83 -16.82
C ALA A 29 9.98 3.51 -16.98
N LEU A 30 9.36 2.39 -16.59
CA LEU A 30 9.95 1.05 -16.65
C LEU A 30 9.73 0.32 -17.99
N ASN A 31 8.97 0.89 -18.93
CA ASN A 31 8.60 0.22 -20.18
C ASN A 31 9.82 -0.22 -21.02
N ASN A 32 10.91 0.56 -20.97
CA ASN A 32 12.17 0.25 -21.68
C ASN A 32 13.26 -0.34 -20.78
N VAL A 33 12.93 -0.67 -19.52
CA VAL A 33 13.86 -1.27 -18.56
C VAL A 33 13.64 -2.78 -18.57
N ASN A 34 14.72 -3.55 -18.65
CA ASN A 34 14.64 -5.00 -18.52
C ASN A 34 14.24 -5.37 -17.07
N GLN A 35 13.02 -5.87 -16.90
CA GLN A 35 12.46 -6.25 -15.61
C GLN A 35 12.62 -7.75 -15.28
N SER A 36 13.44 -8.49 -16.03
CA SER A 36 13.66 -9.94 -15.79
C SER A 36 14.17 -10.29 -14.39
N ALA A 37 14.78 -9.32 -13.69
CA ALA A 37 15.18 -9.47 -12.29
C ALA A 37 14.01 -9.38 -11.28
N VAL A 38 12.84 -8.87 -11.69
CA VAL A 38 11.64 -8.78 -10.86
C VAL A 38 10.82 -10.05 -11.02
N SER A 39 11.22 -11.13 -10.33
CA SER A 39 10.56 -12.44 -10.44
C SER A 39 9.24 -12.55 -9.68
N SER A 40 9.01 -11.70 -8.69
CA SER A 40 7.77 -11.70 -7.89
C SER A 40 6.57 -11.09 -8.63
N GLY A 41 6.81 -10.30 -9.68
CA GLY A 41 5.80 -9.46 -10.31
C GLY A 41 5.38 -8.25 -9.45
N ILE A 42 5.99 -8.04 -8.29
CA ILE A 42 5.64 -6.99 -7.32
C ILE A 42 6.79 -5.99 -7.24
N ILE A 43 6.47 -4.73 -7.57
CA ILE A 43 7.39 -3.59 -7.44
C ILE A 43 6.79 -2.64 -6.41
N TYR A 44 7.40 -2.59 -5.23
CA TYR A 44 6.81 -1.87 -4.10
C TYR A 44 6.79 -0.35 -4.30
N GLU A 45 7.67 0.20 -5.14
CA GLU A 45 7.65 1.62 -5.52
C GLU A 45 6.44 2.04 -6.38
N ARG A 46 5.59 1.11 -6.86
CA ARG A 46 4.34 1.47 -7.56
C ARG A 46 3.28 2.05 -6.62
N THR A 47 3.48 1.99 -5.32
CA THR A 47 2.54 2.49 -4.32
C THR A 47 3.24 3.32 -3.25
N MET A 48 2.47 4.12 -2.51
CA MET A 48 2.97 4.80 -1.32
C MET A 48 3.16 3.77 -0.20
N GLN A 49 4.35 3.73 0.40
CA GLN A 49 4.79 2.68 1.31
C GLN A 49 4.47 3.03 2.77
N LEU A 50 3.20 3.24 3.09
CA LEU A 50 2.75 3.68 4.42
C LEU A 50 2.81 2.58 5.48
N ALA A 51 2.64 1.32 5.08
CA ALA A 51 2.85 0.16 5.94
C ALA A 51 4.32 -0.05 6.28
N ASN A 52 5.25 0.61 5.57
CA ASN A 52 6.69 0.46 5.75
C ASN A 52 7.11 -1.02 5.77
N LEU A 53 6.66 -1.79 4.76
CA LEU A 53 6.95 -3.23 4.69
C LEU A 53 8.46 -3.50 4.58
N TYR A 54 9.26 -2.51 4.17
CA TYR A 54 10.71 -2.61 4.19
C TYR A 54 11.28 -2.87 5.59
N ASN A 55 10.69 -2.24 6.61
CA ASN A 55 11.23 -2.29 7.97
C ASN A 55 10.49 -3.28 8.87
N PHE A 56 9.34 -3.79 8.44
CA PHE A 56 8.57 -4.77 9.20
C PHE A 56 9.43 -6.03 9.43
N ASN A 57 9.47 -6.50 10.69
CA ASN A 57 10.37 -7.55 11.20
C ASN A 57 11.88 -7.25 11.14
N ARG A 58 12.29 -6.02 10.84
CA ARG A 58 13.71 -5.61 10.81
C ARG A 58 14.06 -4.59 11.87
N GLU A 59 13.15 -3.67 12.15
CA GLU A 59 13.29 -2.73 13.26
C GLU A 59 12.83 -3.34 14.58
N GLU A 60 13.57 -3.06 15.65
CA GLU A 60 13.21 -3.51 17.00
C GLU A 60 11.82 -2.95 17.38
N GLY A 61 10.92 -3.83 17.81
CA GLY A 61 9.55 -3.46 18.17
C GLY A 61 8.60 -3.25 16.99
N PHE A 62 9.04 -3.43 15.74
CA PHE A 62 8.19 -3.30 14.55
C PHE A 62 7.95 -4.65 13.85
N ASN A 63 7.24 -5.54 14.56
CA ASN A 63 6.98 -6.93 14.15
C ASN A 63 5.57 -7.42 14.49
N VAL A 64 4.66 -6.51 14.85
CA VAL A 64 3.27 -6.83 15.19
C VAL A 64 2.33 -6.14 14.21
N ALA A 65 1.45 -6.93 13.61
CA ALA A 65 0.42 -6.44 12.71
C ALA A 65 -0.97 -6.48 13.38
N ASN A 66 -1.70 -5.39 13.28
CA ASN A 66 -3.12 -5.32 13.61
C ASN A 66 -3.97 -5.23 12.32
N TYR A 67 -5.30 -5.22 12.44
CA TYR A 67 -6.19 -5.21 11.27
C TYR A 67 -5.89 -4.03 10.34
N LYS A 68 -5.68 -2.85 10.94
CA LYS A 68 -5.43 -1.62 10.21
C LYS A 68 -4.12 -1.73 9.42
N TYR A 69 -3.07 -2.24 10.07
CA TYR A 69 -1.78 -2.49 9.44
C TYR A 69 -1.90 -3.50 8.29
N PHE A 70 -2.60 -4.62 8.53
CA PHE A 70 -2.85 -5.64 7.51
C PHE A 70 -3.57 -5.06 6.29
N LYS A 71 -4.64 -4.27 6.49
CA LYS A 71 -5.35 -3.62 5.38
C LYS A 71 -4.46 -2.67 4.59
N GLN A 72 -3.62 -1.89 5.26
CA GLN A 72 -2.67 -1.00 4.59
C GLN A 72 -1.66 -1.81 3.77
N ALA A 73 -1.08 -2.85 4.36
CA ALA A 73 -0.14 -3.75 3.68
C ALA A 73 -0.77 -4.46 2.47
N LEU A 74 -2.01 -4.94 2.60
CA LEU A 74 -2.75 -5.59 1.51
C LEU A 74 -3.03 -4.61 0.36
N LEU A 75 -3.50 -3.40 0.67
CA LEU A 75 -3.74 -2.35 -0.32
C LEU A 75 -2.45 -2.02 -1.08
N GLU A 76 -1.35 -1.90 -0.34
CA GLU A 76 -0.05 -1.64 -0.93
C GLU A 76 0.42 -2.79 -1.83
N MET A 77 0.29 -4.04 -1.40
CA MET A 77 0.64 -5.20 -2.24
C MET A 77 -0.26 -5.33 -3.47
N HIS A 78 -1.56 -5.07 -3.34
CA HIS A 78 -2.48 -5.00 -4.47
C HIS A 78 -2.03 -3.97 -5.50
N ASN A 79 -1.65 -2.76 -5.08
CA ASN A 79 -1.15 -1.74 -5.99
C ASN A 79 0.24 -2.07 -6.55
N ALA A 80 1.14 -2.58 -5.70
CA ALA A 80 2.52 -2.95 -6.05
C ALA A 80 2.60 -4.08 -7.08
N SER A 81 1.62 -4.98 -7.06
CA SER A 81 1.51 -6.03 -8.07
C SER A 81 0.91 -5.53 -9.40
N ASN A 82 0.46 -4.27 -9.49
CA ASN A 82 -0.39 -3.78 -10.58
C ASN A 82 -1.78 -4.47 -10.59
N LYS A 83 -2.34 -4.68 -9.39
CA LYS A 83 -3.74 -5.08 -9.13
C LYS A 83 -4.14 -6.49 -9.62
N ASN A 84 -3.18 -7.38 -9.77
CA ASN A 84 -3.36 -8.70 -10.39
C ASN A 84 -3.05 -9.90 -9.47
N LEU A 85 -2.35 -9.73 -8.34
CA LEU A 85 -1.94 -10.83 -7.46
C LEU A 85 -2.70 -10.86 -6.13
N PHE A 86 -3.25 -9.72 -5.70
CA PHE A 86 -3.94 -9.60 -4.41
C PHE A 86 -5.36 -9.08 -4.62
N VAL A 87 -6.27 -9.46 -3.72
CA VAL A 87 -7.61 -8.88 -3.64
C VAL A 87 -7.56 -7.42 -3.21
N ASN A 88 -8.57 -6.63 -3.58
CA ASN A 88 -8.75 -5.28 -3.06
C ASN A 88 -9.46 -5.29 -1.69
N LEU A 89 -9.56 -4.11 -1.06
CA LEU A 89 -10.17 -3.99 0.27
C LEU A 89 -11.68 -4.27 0.29
N ASP A 90 -12.41 -3.95 -0.78
CA ASP A 90 -13.85 -4.23 -0.87
C ASP A 90 -14.11 -5.74 -0.92
N GLN A 91 -13.27 -6.48 -1.65
CA GLN A 91 -13.30 -7.94 -1.70
C GLN A 91 -12.96 -8.55 -0.33
N LEU A 92 -11.96 -8.01 0.38
CA LEU A 92 -11.64 -8.43 1.74
C LEU A 92 -12.82 -8.21 2.68
N ASP A 93 -13.39 -7.00 2.69
CA ASP A 93 -14.51 -6.66 3.57
C ASP A 93 -15.72 -7.56 3.26
N GLY A 94 -16.02 -7.83 1.99
CA GLY A 94 -17.07 -8.77 1.58
C GLY A 94 -16.82 -10.23 1.99
N GLN A 95 -15.56 -10.68 2.08
CA GLN A 95 -15.21 -12.00 2.61
C GLN A 95 -15.44 -12.08 4.12
N LEU A 96 -15.13 -11.01 4.85
CA LEU A 96 -15.28 -10.94 6.30
C LEU A 96 -16.75 -10.81 6.75
N GLU A 97 -17.64 -10.32 5.89
CA GLU A 97 -19.09 -10.24 6.18
C GLU A 97 -19.79 -11.62 6.13
N GLN A 98 -19.20 -12.61 5.48
CA GLN A 98 -19.81 -13.94 5.32
C GLN A 98 -19.56 -14.90 6.49
N GLU A 99 -19.03 -14.40 7.61
CA GLU A 99 -18.53 -15.26 8.68
C GLU A 99 -19.61 -15.66 9.70
N ALA A 100 -19.63 -16.95 10.03
CA ALA A 100 -20.53 -17.55 11.00
C ALA A 100 -20.17 -17.14 12.44
N GLN A 101 -21.14 -17.20 13.35
CA GLN A 101 -20.89 -16.98 14.78
C GLN A 101 -19.82 -17.94 15.31
N ASN A 102 -18.82 -17.39 16.01
CA ASN A 102 -17.67 -18.08 16.63
C ASN A 102 -16.48 -18.44 15.72
N ILE A 103 -16.34 -17.79 14.56
CA ILE A 103 -15.11 -17.87 13.73
C ILE A 103 -14.27 -16.62 13.97
N VAL A 104 -12.95 -16.81 14.11
CA VAL A 104 -11.96 -15.72 14.14
C VAL A 104 -11.21 -15.73 12.81
N PRO A 105 -11.35 -14.71 11.96
CA PRO A 105 -10.63 -14.65 10.70
C PRO A 105 -9.14 -14.40 10.93
N ILE A 106 -8.33 -15.15 10.20
CA ILE A 106 -6.87 -15.01 10.17
C ILE A 106 -6.48 -14.51 8.79
N GLY A 107 -5.88 -13.31 8.75
CA GLY A 107 -5.25 -12.77 7.55
C GLY A 107 -3.79 -13.17 7.50
N ILE A 108 -3.34 -13.72 6.37
CA ILE A 108 -1.93 -14.04 6.11
C ILE A 108 -1.52 -13.33 4.82
N LEU A 109 -0.55 -12.43 4.93
CA LEU A 109 0.13 -11.85 3.78
C LEU A 109 1.59 -12.33 3.84
N ASN A 110 1.90 -13.33 3.03
CA ASN A 110 3.24 -13.92 2.88
C ASN A 110 3.65 -13.75 1.42
N THR A 111 4.49 -12.76 1.15
CA THR A 111 4.91 -12.46 -0.21
C THR A 111 6.30 -11.84 -0.25
N ASP A 112 7.03 -12.16 -1.31
CA ASP A 112 8.28 -11.52 -1.67
C ASP A 112 8.01 -10.34 -2.59
N PHE A 113 8.68 -9.21 -2.38
CA PHE A 113 8.64 -8.08 -3.31
C PHE A 113 10.02 -7.54 -3.64
N SER A 114 10.11 -6.90 -4.80
CA SER A 114 11.33 -6.24 -5.27
C SER A 114 11.28 -4.74 -5.00
N SER A 115 12.45 -4.17 -4.68
CA SER A 115 12.70 -2.73 -4.65
C SER A 115 13.57 -2.33 -5.83
N VAL A 116 13.25 -1.23 -6.49
CA VAL A 116 14.15 -0.64 -7.50
C VAL A 116 15.29 0.15 -6.83
N LEU A 117 15.11 0.59 -5.58
CA LEU A 117 16.08 1.42 -4.84
C LEU A 117 17.08 0.61 -4.03
N THR A 118 16.79 -0.67 -3.76
CA THR A 118 17.69 -1.59 -3.07
C THR A 118 17.66 -2.97 -3.72
N PRO A 119 18.80 -3.57 -4.12
CA PRO A 119 18.83 -4.86 -4.80
C PRO A 119 18.66 -6.03 -3.80
N SER A 120 17.71 -5.92 -2.88
CA SER A 120 17.49 -6.87 -1.79
C SER A 120 16.10 -7.49 -1.89
N TYR A 121 16.01 -8.78 -1.57
CA TYR A 121 14.74 -9.52 -1.47
C TYR A 121 14.09 -9.25 -0.11
N PHE A 122 12.78 -9.02 -0.08
CA PHE A 122 12.05 -8.72 1.15
C PHE A 122 10.95 -9.76 1.39
N PHE A 123 11.20 -10.66 2.33
CA PHE A 123 10.23 -11.63 2.81
C PHE A 123 9.43 -11.03 3.96
N ASN A 124 8.13 -10.85 3.79
CA ASN A 124 7.25 -10.37 4.85
C ASN A 124 6.16 -11.38 5.16
N ASN A 125 6.14 -11.84 6.40
CA ASN A 125 5.04 -12.59 6.99
C ASN A 125 4.24 -11.66 7.89
N ILE A 126 3.05 -11.27 7.44
CA ILE A 126 2.10 -10.49 8.24
C ILE A 126 0.96 -11.42 8.61
N TYR A 127 0.82 -11.66 9.91
CA TYR A 127 -0.29 -12.39 10.51
C TYR A 127 -1.17 -11.42 11.29
N PHE A 128 -2.49 -11.51 11.11
CA PHE A 128 -3.43 -10.79 11.95
C PHE A 128 -4.63 -11.65 12.33
N THR A 129 -5.15 -11.43 13.54
CA THR A 129 -6.40 -11.99 14.07
C THR A 129 -7.37 -10.87 14.42
N LYS A 130 -8.56 -10.83 13.82
CA LYS A 130 -9.61 -9.87 14.20
C LYS A 130 -10.14 -10.22 15.60
N PRO A 131 -10.05 -9.32 16.61
CA PRO A 131 -10.73 -9.56 17.88
C PRO A 131 -12.25 -9.52 17.69
#